data_AF-A0A0Q4DTU2-F1
#
_entry.id   AF-A0A0Q4DTU2-F1
#
_cell.length_a   1.000
_cell.length_b   1.000
_cell.length_c   1.000
_cell.angle_alpha   90.00
_cell.angle_beta   90.00
_cell.angle_gamma   90.00
#
_symmetry.space_group_name_H-M   'P 1'
#
loop_
_entity.id
_entity.type
_entity.pdbx_description
1 polymer ?
#
loop_
_entity_poly.entity_id
_entity_poly.type
_entity_poly.pdbx_seq_one_letter_code
_entity_poly.pdbx_strand_id
1 'polypeptide(L)'
;MENPILEELRRVAIHFKIEPAGTVGNSASVSDVIRVLSGIQESFRSFIKIEIKKSPEFKNEIAKNKNLINQITAEMDLLVVDAKFSYQSSIVPDISQDLSLFKNDTLSWKSRKFQEYKDKIIYSDINDINNLYALSKRYTIRERDLIFTPLFNASGNGKDYKVRVWEQDREKINLIKPKKLYETYFKPSRAKPVNKTERITHIIQKPNKDKN
;
A
#
# COMPACT_ATOMS: atom_id res chain seq x y z
N MET A 1 25.65 25.66 -3.32
CA MET A 1 25.34 24.68 -2.26
C MET A 1 23.94 24.16 -2.54
N GLU A 2 23.76 22.84 -2.64
CA GLU A 2 22.41 22.26 -2.80
C GLU A 2 21.57 22.51 -1.54
N ASN A 3 20.25 22.55 -1.71
CA ASN A 3 19.31 22.80 -0.62
C ASN A 3 19.37 21.62 0.40
N PRO A 4 19.66 21.86 1.69
CA PRO A 4 19.78 20.79 2.69
C PRO A 4 18.51 19.95 2.85
N ILE A 5 17.33 20.51 2.57
CA ILE A 5 16.05 19.77 2.56
C ILE A 5 16.03 18.77 1.41
N LEU A 6 16.54 19.14 0.23
CA LEU A 6 16.58 18.26 -0.94
C LEU A 6 17.53 17.07 -0.72
N GLU A 7 18.67 17.29 -0.08
CA GLU A 7 19.58 16.20 0.28
C GLU A 7 18.93 15.21 1.27
N GLU A 8 18.23 15.74 2.28
CA GLU A 8 17.53 14.90 3.25
C GLU A 8 16.41 14.09 2.59
N LEU A 9 15.62 14.71 1.70
CA LEU A 9 14.59 14.01 0.92
C LEU A 9 15.18 12.90 0.06
N ARG A 10 16.31 13.15 -0.62
CA ARG A 10 17.02 12.11 -1.40
C ARG A 10 17.54 10.98 -0.52
N ARG A 11 18.06 11.29 0.67
CA ARG A 11 18.60 10.31 1.62
C ARG A 11 17.54 9.30 2.09
N VAL A 12 16.30 9.75 2.30
CA VAL A 12 15.22 8.89 2.81
C VAL A 12 14.35 8.27 1.71
N ALA A 13 14.51 8.70 0.45
CA ALA A 13 13.67 8.26 -0.65
C ALA A 13 13.81 6.76 -0.98
N ILE A 14 12.75 6.20 -1.57
CA ILE A 14 12.73 4.84 -2.10
C ILE A 14 13.02 4.90 -3.60
N HIS A 15 14.00 4.13 -4.07
CA HIS A 15 14.39 4.11 -5.47
C HIS A 15 13.67 2.98 -6.24
N PHE A 16 12.98 3.35 -7.31
CA PHE A 16 12.34 2.44 -8.23
C PHE A 16 13.07 2.46 -9.57
N LYS A 17 13.52 1.28 -10.02
CA LYS A 17 14.06 1.08 -11.37
C LYS A 17 13.03 0.34 -12.21
N ILE A 18 12.63 0.95 -13.32
CA ILE A 18 11.76 0.32 -14.32
C ILE A 18 12.66 -0.22 -15.42
N GLU A 19 12.67 -1.54 -15.59
CA GLU A 19 13.44 -2.23 -16.64
C GLU A 19 12.47 -2.78 -17.71
N PRO A 20 12.31 -2.10 -18.84
CA PRO A 20 11.44 -2.50 -19.94
C PRO A 20 12.06 -3.62 -20.75
N ALA A 21 11.22 -4.47 -21.32
CA ALA A 21 11.62 -5.49 -22.27
C ALA A 21 11.04 -5.19 -23.66
N GLY A 22 11.86 -5.30 -24.71
CA GLY A 22 11.38 -5.26 -26.10
C GLY A 22 11.15 -3.86 -26.69
N THR A 23 11.61 -2.79 -26.03
CA THR A 23 11.65 -1.43 -26.57
C THR A 23 13.07 -1.04 -27.02
N VAL A 24 13.19 -0.06 -27.91
CA VAL A 24 14.50 0.44 -28.37
C VAL A 24 15.33 0.90 -27.17
N GLY A 25 16.50 0.30 -26.99
CA GLY A 25 17.42 0.61 -25.88
C GLY A 25 16.88 0.27 -24.49
N ASN A 26 15.88 -0.60 -24.35
CA ASN A 26 15.18 -0.86 -23.08
C ASN A 26 14.60 0.44 -22.47
N SER A 27 14.06 1.33 -23.31
CA SER A 27 13.46 2.58 -22.86
C SER A 27 12.04 2.36 -22.32
N ALA A 28 11.73 2.92 -21.15
CA ALA A 28 10.41 2.76 -20.55
C ALA A 28 9.40 3.61 -21.31
N SER A 29 8.23 3.06 -21.62
CA SER A 29 7.16 3.89 -22.18
C SER A 29 6.67 4.86 -21.12
N VAL A 30 6.30 6.08 -21.54
CA VAL A 30 5.69 7.08 -20.63
C VAL A 30 4.47 6.49 -19.92
N SER A 31 3.69 5.68 -20.61
CA SER A 31 2.52 4.99 -20.06
C SER A 31 2.88 4.03 -18.92
N ASP A 32 3.98 3.27 -19.05
CA ASP A 32 4.42 2.34 -17.99
C ASP A 32 5.00 3.10 -16.79
N VAL A 33 5.75 4.17 -17.05
CA VAL A 33 6.23 5.08 -16.01
C VAL A 33 5.06 5.65 -15.21
N ILE A 34 4.05 6.21 -15.88
CA ILE A 34 2.85 6.74 -15.23
C ILE A 34 2.12 5.64 -14.45
N ARG A 35 1.99 4.44 -15.01
CA ARG A 35 1.30 3.32 -14.34
C ARG A 35 2.01 2.92 -13.04
N VAL A 36 3.33 2.79 -13.07
CA VAL A 36 4.13 2.44 -11.89
C VAL A 36 4.02 3.53 -10.83
N LEU A 37 4.26 4.79 -11.20
CA LEU A 37 4.22 5.90 -10.24
C LEU A 37 2.82 6.10 -9.65
N SER A 38 1.76 6.05 -10.46
CA SER A 38 0.39 6.14 -9.98
C SER A 38 0.01 4.99 -9.06
N GLY A 39 0.42 3.75 -9.38
CA GLY A 39 0.16 2.60 -8.53
C GLY A 39 0.85 2.69 -7.17
N ILE A 40 2.08 3.20 -7.13
CA ILE A 40 2.80 3.42 -5.88
C ILE A 40 2.14 4.55 -5.06
N GLN A 41 1.78 5.65 -5.71
CA GLN A 41 1.06 6.76 -5.10
C GLN A 41 -0.27 6.30 -4.48
N GLU A 42 -1.06 5.51 -5.20
CA GLU A 42 -2.33 4.96 -4.70
C GLU A 42 -2.15 3.99 -3.53
N SER A 43 -1.12 3.14 -3.59
CA SER A 43 -0.77 2.23 -2.50
C SER A 43 -0.41 3.02 -1.23
N PHE A 44 0.44 4.03 -1.36
CA PHE A 44 0.87 4.84 -0.23
C PHE A 44 -0.28 5.64 0.39
N ARG A 45 -1.12 6.28 -0.45
CA ARG A 45 -2.34 6.96 0.02
C ARG A 45 -3.26 6.01 0.79
N SER A 46 -3.44 4.79 0.30
CA SER A 46 -4.27 3.79 0.98
C SER A 46 -3.68 3.36 2.32
N PHE A 47 -2.36 3.13 2.38
CA PHE A 47 -1.64 2.85 3.62
C PHE A 47 -1.81 3.97 4.65
N ILE A 48 -1.58 5.23 4.28
CA ILE A 48 -1.73 6.39 5.18
C ILE A 48 -3.16 6.52 5.71
N LYS A 49 -4.18 6.36 4.86
CA LYS A 49 -5.59 6.39 5.30
C LYS A 49 -5.90 5.33 6.35
N ILE A 50 -5.32 4.13 6.21
CA ILE A 50 -5.52 3.02 7.17
C ILE A 50 -4.80 3.33 8.48
N GLU A 51 -3.55 3.79 8.43
CA GLU A 51 -2.77 4.09 9.63
C GLU A 51 -3.39 5.23 10.43
N ILE A 52 -3.86 6.30 9.78
CA ILE A 52 -4.55 7.41 10.46
C ILE A 52 -5.79 6.91 11.22
N LYS A 53 -6.60 6.04 10.60
CA LYS A 53 -7.81 5.48 11.24
C LYS A 53 -7.49 4.61 12.45
N LYS A 54 -6.34 3.93 12.45
CA LYS A 54 -5.91 3.04 13.55
C LYS A 54 -5.18 3.79 14.66
N SER A 55 -4.65 4.97 14.37
CA SER A 55 -3.81 5.74 15.28
C SER A 55 -4.63 6.35 16.43
N PRO A 56 -4.32 6.01 17.70
CA PRO A 56 -4.97 6.63 18.85
C PRO A 56 -4.85 8.16 18.88
N GLU A 57 -3.74 8.68 18.39
CA GLU A 57 -3.39 10.11 18.35
C GLU A 57 -4.29 10.93 17.42
N PHE A 58 -5.02 10.28 16.52
CA PHE A 58 -5.90 10.94 15.55
C PHE A 58 -7.39 10.66 15.82
N LYS A 59 -7.73 9.81 16.80
CA LYS A 59 -9.12 9.41 17.07
C LYS A 59 -10.04 10.60 17.35
N ASN A 60 -9.58 11.53 18.18
CA ASN A 60 -10.40 12.68 18.60
C ASN A 60 -10.52 13.72 17.48
N GLU A 61 -9.46 13.88 16.70
CA GLU A 61 -9.31 14.85 15.62
C GLU A 61 -10.14 14.42 14.40
N ILE A 62 -10.15 13.12 14.09
CA ILE A 62 -11.02 12.54 13.05
C ILE A 62 -12.51 12.70 13.41
N ALA A 63 -12.86 12.54 14.70
CA ALA A 63 -14.25 12.72 15.15
C ALA A 63 -14.72 14.18 14.99
N LYS A 64 -13.80 15.14 15.16
CA LYS A 64 -14.08 16.58 15.01
C LYS A 64 -14.05 17.06 13.56
N ASN A 65 -13.21 16.47 12.71
CA ASN A 65 -13.10 16.83 11.29
C ASN A 65 -13.14 15.58 10.40
N LYS A 66 -14.30 15.34 9.78
CA LYS A 66 -14.52 14.20 8.87
C LYS A 66 -13.63 14.21 7.62
N ASN A 67 -13.10 15.37 7.23
CA ASN A 67 -12.21 15.51 6.06
C ASN A 67 -10.72 15.40 6.39
N LEU A 68 -10.35 15.32 7.67
CA LEU A 68 -8.96 15.30 8.12
C LEU A 68 -8.14 14.21 7.45
N ILE A 69 -8.71 13.01 7.28
CA ILE A 69 -8.04 11.88 6.63
C ILE A 69 -7.64 12.25 5.20
N ASN A 70 -8.52 12.90 4.44
CA ASN A 70 -8.25 13.29 3.06
C ASN A 70 -7.24 14.43 2.98
N GLN A 71 -7.27 15.38 3.92
CA GLN A 71 -6.30 16.47 4.02
C GLN A 71 -4.89 15.93 4.28
N ILE A 72 -4.72 15.13 5.34
CA ILE A 72 -3.42 14.52 5.67
C ILE A 72 -2.93 13.63 4.52
N THR A 73 -3.82 12.87 3.88
CA THR A 73 -3.42 12.01 2.76
C THR A 73 -2.93 12.81 1.56
N ALA A 74 -3.54 13.98 1.27
CA ALA A 74 -3.11 14.85 0.18
C ALA A 74 -1.78 15.54 0.47
N GLU A 75 -1.55 15.95 1.73
CA GLU A 75 -0.27 16.51 2.17
C GLU A 75 0.87 15.49 2.22
N MET A 76 0.57 14.20 2.11
CA MET A 76 1.56 13.13 2.07
C MET A 76 1.72 12.56 0.66
N ASP A 77 1.41 13.34 -0.38
CA ASP A 77 1.68 12.93 -1.74
C ASP A 77 3.17 12.68 -1.97
N LEU A 78 3.50 11.64 -2.76
CA LEU A 78 4.88 11.26 -3.01
C LEU A 78 5.51 12.21 -4.03
N LEU A 79 6.71 12.69 -3.72
CA LEU A 79 7.50 13.56 -4.59
C LEU A 79 8.59 12.75 -5.29
N VAL A 80 8.88 13.08 -6.56
CA VAL A 80 10.05 12.54 -7.28
C VAL A 80 11.25 13.44 -7.02
N VAL A 81 12.29 12.93 -6.36
CA VAL A 81 13.39 13.77 -5.82
C VAL A 81 14.78 13.48 -6.41
N ASP A 82 14.93 12.41 -7.18
CA ASP A 82 16.10 12.13 -8.01
C ASP A 82 15.66 11.31 -9.24
N ALA A 83 15.84 11.88 -10.43
CA ALA A 83 15.47 11.28 -11.70
C ALA A 83 16.70 11.32 -12.62
N LYS A 84 17.35 10.16 -12.82
CA LYS A 84 18.45 10.00 -13.78
C LYS A 84 17.98 9.16 -14.98
N PHE A 85 18.41 9.54 -16.18
CA PHE A 85 17.96 8.95 -17.46
C PHE A 85 18.65 7.61 -17.79
N SER A 86 18.40 6.67 -16.91
CA SER A 86 18.07 5.26 -17.15
C SER A 86 17.01 4.98 -16.08
N TYR A 87 15.73 5.17 -16.41
CA TYR A 87 14.68 5.66 -15.49
C TYR A 87 14.67 5.00 -14.10
N GLN A 88 15.36 5.66 -13.16
CA GLN A 88 15.36 5.36 -11.72
C GLN A 88 14.81 6.59 -11.02
N SER A 89 13.67 6.43 -10.33
CA SER A 89 12.99 7.52 -9.63
C SER A 89 12.96 7.24 -8.14
N SER A 90 13.34 8.23 -7.36
CA SER A 90 13.32 8.17 -5.90
C SER A 90 12.09 8.88 -5.38
N ILE A 91 11.31 8.23 -4.52
CA ILE A 91 10.07 8.79 -3.99
C ILE A 91 10.06 8.84 -2.46
N VAL A 92 9.48 9.92 -1.94
CA VAL A 92 9.31 10.15 -0.51
C VAL A 92 7.98 10.90 -0.31
N PRO A 93 7.22 10.64 0.77
CA PRO A 93 6.11 11.51 1.14
C PRO A 93 6.60 12.94 1.39
N ASP A 94 5.75 13.93 1.12
CA ASP A 94 6.03 15.29 1.58
C ASP A 94 6.04 15.34 3.12
N ILE A 95 7.26 15.41 3.66
CA ILE A 95 7.54 15.57 5.09
C ILE A 95 7.83 17.03 5.45
N SER A 96 7.87 17.95 4.48
CA SER A 96 8.26 19.34 4.69
C SER A 96 7.13 20.20 5.27
N GLN A 97 5.89 19.79 5.06
CA GLN A 97 4.72 20.46 5.60
C GLN A 97 4.38 19.95 7.00
N ASP A 98 4.44 20.86 7.98
CA ASP A 98 3.88 20.62 9.30
C ASP A 98 2.37 20.87 9.24
N LEU A 99 1.59 19.87 9.60
CA LEU A 99 0.14 20.03 9.67
C LEU A 99 -0.14 21.04 10.79
N SER A 100 -0.59 22.24 10.45
CA SER A 100 -0.87 23.32 11.42
C SER A 100 -1.75 22.93 12.63
N LEU A 101 -2.50 21.84 12.50
CA LEU A 101 -3.36 21.26 13.54
C LEU A 101 -2.62 20.35 14.55
N PHE A 102 -1.35 20.00 14.32
CA PHE A 102 -0.57 19.08 15.14
C PHE A 102 0.79 19.72 15.51
N LYS A 103 1.12 19.79 16.80
CA LYS A 103 2.41 20.32 17.30
C LYS A 103 3.53 19.30 17.08
N ASN A 104 4.74 19.74 16.67
CA ASN A 104 6.11 19.14 16.66
C ASN A 104 6.33 17.61 16.51
N ASP A 105 5.43 16.73 16.93
CA ASP A 105 5.52 15.26 16.85
C ASP A 105 5.06 14.68 15.50
N THR A 106 4.44 15.51 14.65
CA THR A 106 3.90 15.14 13.33
C THR A 106 4.98 14.63 12.39
N LEU A 107 6.12 15.31 12.34
CA LEU A 107 7.26 14.97 11.47
C LEU A 107 7.84 13.60 11.85
N SER A 108 8.08 13.40 13.15
CA SER A 108 8.57 12.14 13.71
C SER A 108 7.64 10.97 13.36
N TRP A 109 6.32 11.19 13.44
CA TRP A 109 5.33 10.21 13.05
C TRP A 109 5.35 9.92 11.55
N LYS A 110 5.37 10.94 10.68
CA LYS A 110 5.41 10.80 9.21
C LYS A 110 6.62 9.96 8.78
N SER A 111 7.81 10.32 9.28
CA SER A 111 9.06 9.60 8.98
C SER A 111 9.03 8.15 9.48
N ARG A 112 8.56 7.92 10.70
CA ARG A 112 8.42 6.56 11.26
C ARG A 112 7.47 5.70 10.43
N LYS A 113 6.31 6.24 10.00
CA LYS A 113 5.34 5.49 9.20
C LYS A 113 5.85 5.18 7.80
N PHE A 114 6.59 6.09 7.19
CA PHE A 114 7.24 5.80 5.91
C PHE A 114 8.30 4.70 6.04
N GLN A 115 9.10 4.72 7.09
CA GLN A 115 10.06 3.64 7.36
C GLN A 115 9.36 2.30 7.62
N GLU A 116 8.25 2.29 8.38
CA GLU A 116 7.43 1.08 8.52
C GLU A 116 6.86 0.59 7.19
N TYR A 117 6.45 1.48 6.28
CA TYR A 117 5.97 1.10 4.94
C TYR A 117 7.09 0.48 4.10
N LYS A 118 8.28 1.08 4.10
CA LYS A 118 9.48 0.51 3.45
C LYS A 118 9.72 -0.92 3.92
N ASP A 119 9.89 -1.10 5.22
CA ASP A 119 10.38 -2.35 5.79
C ASP A 119 9.32 -3.46 5.76
N LYS A 120 8.04 -3.11 5.99
CA LYS A 120 6.98 -4.09 6.22
C LYS A 120 6.11 -4.33 5.00
N ILE A 121 6.08 -3.41 4.04
CA ILE A 121 5.23 -3.51 2.85
C ILE A 121 6.10 -3.65 1.60
N ILE A 122 6.98 -2.69 1.34
CA ILE A 122 7.76 -2.64 0.10
C ILE A 122 8.87 -3.70 0.07
N TYR A 123 9.63 -3.87 1.17
CA TYR A 123 10.73 -4.84 1.25
C TYR A 123 10.30 -6.21 1.76
N SER A 124 9.01 -6.39 2.08
CA SER A 124 8.49 -7.67 2.53
C SER A 124 8.44 -8.67 1.38
N ASP A 125 9.07 -9.84 1.53
CA ASP A 125 8.84 -10.96 0.61
C ASP A 125 7.46 -11.55 0.87
N ILE A 126 6.51 -11.20 0.00
CA ILE A 126 5.13 -11.65 0.03
C ILE A 126 4.93 -13.14 -0.35
N ASN A 127 6.01 -13.85 -0.69
CA ASN A 127 6.00 -15.29 -0.91
C ASN A 127 6.69 -16.07 0.22
N ASP A 128 7.11 -15.38 1.29
CA ASP A 128 7.57 -15.99 2.53
C ASP A 128 6.42 -16.10 3.54
N ILE A 129 6.28 -17.27 4.17
CA ILE A 129 5.15 -17.55 5.05
C ILE A 129 5.20 -16.79 6.38
N ASN A 130 6.41 -16.48 6.88
CA ASN A 130 6.56 -15.72 8.12
C ASN A 130 6.14 -14.26 7.91
N ASN A 131 6.53 -13.69 6.76
CA ASN A 131 6.12 -12.34 6.36
C ASN A 131 4.60 -12.25 6.16
N LEU A 132 4.00 -13.23 5.47
CA LEU A 132 2.54 -13.28 5.30
C LEU A 132 1.80 -13.37 6.64
N TYR A 133 2.31 -14.18 7.56
CA TYR A 133 1.76 -14.28 8.90
C TYR A 133 1.88 -12.96 9.68
N ALA A 134 3.04 -12.30 9.65
CA ALA A 134 3.25 -11.00 10.27
C ALA A 134 2.31 -9.92 9.70
N LEU A 135 2.12 -9.89 8.38
CA LEU A 135 1.16 -9.01 7.70
C LEU A 135 -0.27 -9.31 8.15
N SER A 136 -0.64 -10.59 8.28
CA SER A 136 -1.99 -11.00 8.67
C SER A 136 -2.36 -10.64 10.10
N LYS A 137 -1.37 -10.54 10.99
CA LYS A 137 -1.56 -10.05 12.36
C LYS A 137 -1.84 -8.55 12.42
N ARG A 138 -1.32 -7.77 11.46
CA ARG A 138 -1.42 -6.31 11.44
C ARG A 138 -2.59 -5.77 10.64
N TYR A 139 -2.88 -6.41 9.52
CA TYR A 139 -3.86 -5.93 8.54
C TYR A 139 -4.90 -7.01 8.29
N THR A 140 -6.18 -6.63 8.23
CA THR A 140 -7.25 -7.52 7.78
C THR A 140 -7.11 -7.85 6.30
N ILE A 141 -7.82 -8.87 5.82
CA ILE A 141 -7.76 -9.25 4.40
C ILE A 141 -8.18 -8.10 3.46
N ARG A 142 -9.18 -7.30 3.85
CA ARG A 142 -9.62 -6.13 3.05
C ARG A 142 -8.56 -5.03 3.04
N GLU A 143 -7.88 -4.81 4.16
CA GLU A 143 -6.79 -3.82 4.23
C GLU A 143 -5.59 -4.26 3.39
N ARG A 144 -5.24 -5.56 3.44
CA ARG A 144 -4.18 -6.13 2.60
C ARG A 144 -4.52 -6.00 1.12
N ASP A 145 -5.76 -6.25 0.72
CA ASP A 145 -6.23 -6.04 -0.66
C ASP A 145 -5.98 -4.59 -1.11
N LEU A 146 -6.40 -3.62 -0.30
CA LEU A 146 -6.23 -2.19 -0.60
C LEU A 146 -4.76 -1.75 -0.69
N ILE A 147 -3.89 -2.31 0.17
CA ILE A 147 -2.47 -1.95 0.21
C ILE A 147 -1.70 -2.58 -0.97
N PHE A 148 -1.92 -3.87 -1.22
CA PHE A 148 -1.06 -4.66 -2.11
C PHE A 148 -1.59 -4.79 -3.54
N THR A 149 -2.91 -4.73 -3.77
CA THR A 149 -3.45 -4.82 -5.14
C THR A 149 -2.89 -3.74 -6.08
N PRO A 150 -2.74 -2.47 -5.68
CA PRO A 150 -2.08 -1.46 -6.51
C PRO A 150 -0.62 -1.82 -6.84
N LEU A 151 0.14 -2.37 -5.89
CA LEU A 151 1.52 -2.82 -6.10
C LEU A 151 1.60 -4.01 -7.07
N PHE A 152 0.65 -4.93 -6.99
CA PHE A 152 0.54 -6.06 -7.92
C PHE A 152 0.19 -5.60 -9.33
N ASN A 153 -0.62 -4.55 -9.48
CA ASN A 153 -0.89 -3.95 -10.78
C ASN A 153 0.34 -3.20 -11.32
N ALA A 154 1.07 -2.50 -10.45
CA ALA A 154 2.28 -1.76 -10.80
C ALA A 154 3.44 -2.66 -11.26
N SER A 155 3.61 -3.86 -10.67
CA SER A 155 4.65 -4.83 -11.06
C SER A 155 4.45 -5.46 -12.45
N GLY A 156 3.32 -5.20 -13.12
CA GLY A 156 3.04 -5.70 -14.46
C GLY A 156 2.88 -7.23 -14.51
N ASN A 157 3.23 -7.83 -15.65
CA ASN A 157 3.07 -9.28 -15.89
C ASN A 157 4.43 -9.99 -15.88
N GLY A 158 5.51 -9.28 -15.58
CA GLY A 158 6.90 -9.74 -15.72
C GLY A 158 7.38 -9.95 -17.16
N LYS A 159 6.49 -9.86 -18.15
CA LYS A 159 6.79 -9.97 -19.58
C LYS A 159 7.19 -8.64 -20.20
N ASP A 160 6.48 -7.57 -19.83
CA ASP A 160 6.63 -6.25 -20.47
C ASP A 160 7.70 -5.41 -19.77
N TYR A 161 7.81 -5.53 -18.44
CA TYR A 161 8.83 -4.89 -17.63
C TYR A 161 8.96 -5.57 -16.25
N LYS A 162 10.06 -5.28 -15.55
CA LYS A 162 10.28 -5.63 -14.15
C LYS A 162 10.47 -4.36 -13.31
N VAL A 163 9.98 -4.39 -12.07
CA VAL A 163 10.09 -3.28 -11.12
C VAL A 163 11.01 -3.70 -10.00
N ARG A 164 12.24 -3.20 -10.00
CA ARG A 164 13.21 -3.48 -8.95
C ARG A 164 13.21 -2.37 -7.92
N VAL A 165 13.20 -2.74 -6.65
CA VAL A 165 13.27 -1.82 -5.53
C VAL A 165 14.68 -1.82 -4.96
N TRP A 166 15.27 -0.64 -4.89
CA TRP A 166 16.62 -0.42 -4.39
C TRP A 166 16.60 0.36 -3.08
N GLU A 167 17.55 0.06 -2.21
CA GLU A 167 17.89 0.89 -1.05
C GLU A 167 19.34 1.32 -1.22
N GLN A 168 19.56 2.63 -1.40
CA GLN A 168 20.87 3.17 -1.79
C GLN A 168 21.40 2.44 -3.04
N ASP A 169 22.60 1.87 -2.98
CA ASP A 169 23.27 1.18 -4.09
C ASP A 169 23.00 -0.33 -4.12
N ARG A 170 22.03 -0.84 -3.34
CA ARG A 170 21.73 -2.28 -3.26
C ARG A 170 20.30 -2.58 -3.68
N GLU A 171 20.16 -3.52 -4.62
CA GLU A 171 18.87 -4.13 -4.93
C GLU A 171 18.36 -4.91 -3.72
N LYS A 172 17.12 -4.63 -3.30
CA LYS A 172 16.49 -5.29 -2.15
C LYS A 172 15.57 -6.41 -2.60
N ILE A 173 14.57 -6.05 -3.40
CA ILE A 173 13.56 -6.99 -3.88
C ILE A 173 13.14 -6.65 -5.31
N ASN A 174 12.58 -7.65 -5.98
CA ASN A 174 11.77 -7.43 -7.17
C ASN A 174 10.30 -7.35 -6.75
N LEU A 175 9.59 -6.28 -7.13
CA LEU A 175 8.17 -6.18 -6.87
C LEU A 175 7.44 -7.17 -7.77
N ILE A 176 6.78 -8.16 -7.17
CA ILE A 176 6.15 -9.27 -7.88
C ILE A 176 4.74 -9.53 -7.36
N LYS A 177 3.93 -10.18 -8.20
CA LYS A 177 2.64 -10.75 -7.80
C LYS A 177 2.86 -11.95 -6.87
N PRO A 178 1.93 -12.22 -5.94
CA PRO A 178 2.01 -13.40 -5.09
C PRO A 178 1.90 -14.67 -5.92
N LYS A 179 2.60 -15.72 -5.50
CA LYS A 179 2.38 -17.07 -6.02
C LYS A 179 0.92 -17.44 -5.81
N LYS A 180 0.38 -18.25 -6.73
CA LYS A 180 -1.03 -18.67 -6.75
C LYS A 180 -1.55 -19.17 -5.39
N LEU A 181 -0.71 -19.86 -4.62
CA LEU A 181 -1.06 -20.40 -3.31
C LEU A 181 -1.26 -19.32 -2.22
N TYR A 182 -0.68 -18.13 -2.39
CA TYR A 182 -0.75 -17.00 -1.46
C TYR A 182 -1.73 -15.91 -1.90
N GLU A 183 -2.33 -15.99 -3.09
CA GLU A 183 -3.27 -14.97 -3.58
C GLU A 183 -4.46 -14.73 -2.62
N THR A 184 -4.92 -15.80 -1.96
CA THR A 184 -6.03 -15.75 -0.99
C THR A 184 -5.68 -14.99 0.29
N TYR A 185 -4.39 -14.74 0.58
CA TYR A 185 -4.00 -13.87 1.69
C TYR A 185 -4.33 -12.41 1.41
N PHE A 186 -4.37 -12.00 0.15
CA PHE A 186 -4.53 -10.60 -0.26
C PHE A 186 -5.92 -10.30 -0.82
N LYS A 187 -6.67 -11.31 -1.28
CA LYS A 187 -8.01 -11.10 -1.85
C LYS A 187 -9.08 -11.72 -0.97
N PRO A 188 -10.12 -10.96 -0.56
CA PRO A 188 -11.26 -11.55 0.12
C PRO A 188 -11.90 -12.63 -0.76
N SER A 189 -12.20 -13.79 -0.17
CA SER A 189 -12.92 -14.86 -0.88
C SER A 189 -14.25 -14.31 -1.39
N ARG A 190 -14.55 -14.52 -2.67
CA ARG A 190 -15.88 -14.27 -3.27
C ARG A 190 -16.89 -15.32 -2.81
N ALA A 191 -16.90 -15.66 -1.52
CA ALA A 191 -17.96 -16.45 -0.95
C ALA A 191 -19.25 -15.63 -1.13
N LYS A 192 -20.16 -16.14 -1.97
CA LYS A 192 -21.55 -15.68 -1.97
C LYS A 192 -22.01 -15.71 -0.52
N PRO A 193 -22.71 -14.68 -0.01
CA PRO A 193 -23.29 -14.75 1.32
C PRO A 193 -24.13 -16.02 1.38
N VAL A 194 -23.74 -16.98 2.21
CA VAL A 194 -24.58 -18.12 2.53
C VAL A 194 -25.79 -17.51 3.21
N ASN A 195 -26.91 -17.47 2.49
CA ASN A 195 -28.18 -17.01 3.04
C ASN A 195 -28.44 -17.84 4.29
N LYS A 196 -28.39 -17.20 5.46
CA LYS A 196 -28.59 -17.84 6.77
C LYS A 196 -30.04 -18.32 6.97
N THR A 197 -30.86 -18.24 5.92
CA THR A 197 -32.31 -18.53 5.92
C THR A 197 -32.65 -19.98 5.62
N GLU A 198 -31.74 -20.80 5.08
CA GLU A 198 -32.05 -22.21 4.74
C GLU A 198 -31.82 -23.21 5.89
N ARG A 199 -31.38 -22.77 7.07
CA ARG A 199 -31.21 -23.65 8.25
C ARG A 199 -32.34 -23.60 9.28
N ILE A 200 -33.42 -22.85 9.04
CA ILE A 200 -34.55 -22.78 9.99
C ILE A 200 -35.83 -23.45 9.44
N THR A 201 -35.92 -23.71 8.14
CA THR A 201 -37.13 -24.32 7.53
C THR A 201 -37.26 -25.84 7.69
N HIS A 202 -36.24 -26.54 8.23
CA HIS A 202 -36.34 -27.98 8.53
C HIS A 202 -36.57 -28.32 10.01
N ILE A 203 -36.77 -27.33 10.90
CA ILE A 203 -37.04 -27.60 12.33
C ILE A 203 -38.42 -27.05 12.77
N ILE A 204 -39.17 -26.35 11.91
CA ILE A 204 -40.52 -25.84 12.27
C ILE A 204 -41.56 -26.20 11.19
N GLN A 205 -41.84 -27.49 11.04
CA GLN A 205 -43.18 -28.02 10.73
C GLN A 205 -43.37 -29.18 11.72
N LYS A 206 -44.07 -29.02 12.85
CA LYS A 206 -45.52 -28.91 12.97
C LYS A 206 -45.91 -28.39 14.36
N PRO A 207 -46.92 -27.52 14.48
CA PRO A 207 -47.94 -27.60 15.52
C PRO A 207 -49.23 -28.12 14.87
N ASN A 208 -49.68 -29.31 15.26
CA ASN A 208 -50.57 -29.59 16.40
C ASN A 208 -52.05 -29.42 16.02
N LYS A 209 -52.82 -30.50 16.17
CA LYS A 209 -54.25 -30.47 16.45
C LYS A 209 -54.68 -31.85 16.95
N ASP A 210 -54.77 -31.96 18.27
CA ASP A 210 -55.87 -32.68 18.89
C ASP A 210 -57.18 -32.25 18.23
N LYS A 211 -58.07 -33.22 17.96
CA LYS A 211 -59.44 -33.22 18.49
C LYS A 211 -60.21 -34.46 18.01
N ASN A 212 -60.77 -35.12 19.02
CA ASN A 212 -61.95 -36.00 19.04
C ASN A 212 -61.77 -37.43 18.54
#